data_AF-A0A838KUF9-F1
#
_entry.id   AF-A0A838KUF9-F1
#
_cell.length_a   1.000
_cell.length_b   1.000
_cell.length_c   1.000
_cell.angle_alpha   90.00
_cell.angle_beta   90.00
_cell.angle_gamma   90.00
#
_symmetry.space_group_name_H-M   'P 1'
#
loop_
_entity.id
_entity.type
_entity.pdbx_description
1 polymer ?
#
loop_
_entity_poly.entity_id
_entity_poly.type
_entity_poly.pdbx_seq_one_letter_code
_entity_poly.pdbx_strand_id
1 'polypeptide(L)' 'STDFVPDDIVDRFCVLGAVEDHIVKLNELRDLGADQFNIYLMHDAMEETLEAYGEEIIPELDLQSVR' A
#
# COMPACT_ATOMS: atom_id res chain seq x y z
N SER A 1 10.61 -10.97 18.82
CA SER A 1 10.00 -9.97 19.72
C SER A 1 10.02 -8.66 18.94
N THR A 2 8.84 -8.18 18.55
CA THR A 2 8.59 -6.88 17.92
C THR A 2 8.32 -5.81 18.99
N ASP A 3 8.81 -6.01 20.22
CA ASP A 3 8.38 -5.24 21.41
C ASP A 3 8.70 -3.73 21.34
N PHE A 4 9.51 -3.28 20.36
CA PHE A 4 9.78 -1.87 20.10
C PHE A 4 8.76 -1.22 19.16
N VAL A 5 8.18 -1.97 18.21
CA VAL A 5 7.10 -1.53 17.32
C VAL A 5 6.13 -2.70 17.13
N PRO A 6 5.03 -2.73 17.91
CA PRO A 6 4.06 -3.81 17.84
C PRO A 6 3.38 -3.90 16.46
N ASP A 7 2.94 -5.11 16.11
CA ASP A 7 2.34 -5.39 14.80
C ASP A 7 1.10 -4.52 14.52
N ASP A 8 0.32 -4.15 15.55
CA ASP A 8 -0.84 -3.27 15.40
C ASP A 8 -0.48 -1.80 15.12
N ILE A 9 0.73 -1.38 15.50
CA ILE A 9 1.30 -0.10 15.09
C ILE A 9 1.75 -0.20 13.63
N VAL A 10 2.41 -1.29 13.24
CA VAL A 10 2.84 -1.51 11.85
C VAL A 10 1.65 -1.51 10.90
N ASP A 11 0.59 -2.27 11.18
CA ASP A 11 -0.61 -2.35 10.33
C ASP A 11 -1.34 -0.99 10.20
N ARG A 12 -1.31 -0.15 11.24
CA ARG A 12 -1.97 1.16 11.20
C ARG A 12 -1.18 2.20 10.40
N PHE A 13 0.14 2.12 10.41
CA PHE A 13 1.00 3.19 9.90
C PHE A 13 1.83 2.80 8.68
N CYS A 14 1.79 1.53 8.26
CA CYS A 14 2.53 1.03 7.11
C CYS A 14 1.62 0.27 6.14
N VAL A 15 2.02 0.28 4.87
CA VAL A 15 1.48 -0.61 3.84
C VAL A 15 2.63 -1.52 3.44
N LEU A 16 2.49 -2.82 3.71
CA LEU A 16 3.54 -3.82 3.56
C LEU A 16 2.90 -5.14 3.08
N GLY A 17 3.70 -6.00 2.45
CA GLY A 17 3.27 -7.33 2.04
C GLY A 17 3.44 -7.56 0.55
N ALA A 18 2.64 -8.46 0.00
CA ALA A 18 2.56 -8.69 -1.44
C ALA A 18 1.70 -7.61 -2.12
N VAL A 19 1.70 -7.59 -3.45
CA VAL A 19 0.89 -6.67 -4.27
C VAL A 19 -0.58 -6.69 -3.84
N GLU A 20 -1.14 -7.87 -3.55
CA GLU A 20 -2.54 -8.02 -3.13
C GLU A 20 -2.82 -7.37 -1.78
N ASP A 21 -1.89 -7.44 -0.83
CA ASP A 21 -2.02 -6.82 0.49
C ASP A 21 -2.07 -5.29 0.37
N HIS A 22 -1.24 -4.73 -0.52
CA HIS A 22 -1.24 -3.31 -0.81
C HIS A 22 -2.56 -2.87 -1.44
N ILE A 23 -3.08 -3.63 -2.42
CA ILE A 23 -4.36 -3.34 -3.08
C ILE A 23 -5.51 -3.37 -2.06
N VAL A 24 -5.59 -4.38 -1.20
CA VAL A 24 -6.63 -4.46 -0.16
C VAL A 24 -6.60 -3.23 0.74
N LYS A 25 -5.42 -2.91 1.30
CA LYS A 25 -5.28 -1.77 2.23
C LYS A 25 -5.60 -0.43 1.56
N LEU A 26 -5.14 -0.21 0.32
CA LEU A 26 -5.39 1.03 -0.41
C LEU A 26 -6.87 1.20 -0.75
N ASN A 27 -7.58 0.12 -1.09
CA ASN A 27 -9.03 0.16 -1.28
C ASN A 27 -9.77 0.45 0.03
N GLU A 28 -9.38 -0.16 1.16
CA GLU A 28 -9.96 0.15 2.47
C GLU A 28 -9.80 1.64 2.82
N LEU A 29 -8.61 2.21 2.59
CA LEU A 29 -8.36 3.63 2.81
C LEU A 29 -9.18 4.53 1.87
N ARG A 30 -9.32 4.13 0.60
CA ARG A 30 -10.17 4.83 -0.38
C ARG A 30 -11.62 4.84 0.06
N ASP A 31 -12.15 3.70 0.52
CA ASP A 31 -13.54 3.59 0.97
C ASP A 31 -13.82 4.41 2.23
N LEU A 32 -12.76 4.76 2.99
CA LEU A 32 -12.80 5.71 4.10
C LEU A 32 -12.68 7.19 3.66
N GLY A 33 -12.51 7.46 2.37
CA GLY A 33 -12.47 8.80 1.76
C GLY A 33 -11.06 9.31 1.42
N ALA A 34 -10.05 8.45 1.33
CA ALA A 34 -8.73 8.85 0.84
C ALA A 34 -8.72 8.88 -0.70
N ASP A 35 -8.56 10.07 -1.29
CA ASP A 35 -8.58 10.27 -2.75
C ASP A 35 -7.18 10.41 -3.38
N GLN A 36 -6.14 10.61 -2.56
CA GLN A 36 -4.76 10.77 -3.01
C GLN A 36 -3.81 10.03 -2.08
N PHE A 37 -2.91 9.23 -2.66
CA PHE A 37 -1.86 8.52 -1.94
C PHE A 37 -0.48 9.07 -2.31
N ASN A 38 0.34 9.33 -1.29
CA ASN A 38 1.76 9.64 -1.45
C ASN A 38 2.57 8.49 -0.89
N ILE A 39 3.50 7.95 -1.69
CA ILE A 39 4.30 6.79 -1.31
C ILE A 39 5.65 7.28 -0.78
N TYR A 40 6.00 6.82 0.43
CA TYR A 40 7.32 7.03 1.03
C TYR A 40 8.13 5.74 0.96
N LEU A 41 9.03 5.65 -0.02
CA LEU A 41 9.95 4.52 -0.20
C LEU A 41 11.24 4.80 0.58
N MET A 42 11.39 4.19 1.75
CA MET A 42 12.60 4.27 2.59
C MET A 42 13.01 2.88 3.08
N HIS A 43 13.24 1.94 2.15
CA HIS A 43 13.70 0.58 2.43
C HIS A 43 14.62 0.09 1.30
N ASP A 44 15.19 -1.11 1.42
CA ASP A 44 16.27 -1.57 0.52
C ASP A 44 15.83 -1.88 -0.93
N ALA A 45 14.54 -2.13 -1.18
CA ALA A 45 14.00 -2.61 -2.47
C ALA A 45 13.09 -1.57 -3.16
N MET A 46 13.55 -0.32 -3.24
CA MET A 46 12.74 0.80 -3.73
C MET A 46 12.37 0.67 -5.22
N GLU A 47 13.29 0.24 -6.08
CA GLU A 47 13.06 0.12 -7.52
C GLU A 47 12.00 -0.94 -7.82
N GLU A 48 12.18 -2.15 -7.30
CA GLU A 48 11.21 -3.25 -7.44
C GLU A 48 9.82 -2.85 -6.91
N THR A 49 9.76 -2.15 -5.78
CA THR A 49 8.48 -1.67 -5.23
C THR A 49 7.85 -0.63 -6.14
N LEU A 50 8.64 0.30 -6.67
CA LEU A 50 8.12 1.32 -7.59
C LEU A 50 7.61 0.70 -8.90
N GLU A 51 8.31 -0.31 -9.44
CA GLU A 51 7.89 -1.06 -10.61
C GLU A 51 6.57 -1.79 -10.36
N ALA A 52 6.44 -2.54 -9.27
CA ALA A 52 5.19 -3.20 -8.88
C ALA A 52 4.03 -2.21 -8.72
N TYR A 53 4.29 -1.00 -8.19
CA TYR A 53 3.25 0.04 -8.11
C TYR A 53 2.80 0.52 -9.49
N GLY A 54 3.72 0.69 -10.43
CA GLY A 54 3.42 1.14 -11.79
C GLY A 54 2.74 0.08 -12.65
N GLU A 55 3.17 -1.18 -12.53
CA GLU A 55 2.72 -2.27 -13.41
C GLU A 55 1.49 -3.00 -12.89
N GLU A 56 1.32 -3.11 -11.56
CA GLU A 56 0.31 -3.98 -10.96
C GLU A 56 -0.68 -3.23 -10.06
N ILE A 57 -0.21 -2.38 -9.14
CA ILE A 57 -1.07 -1.79 -8.11
C ILE A 57 -1.92 -0.63 -8.64
N ILE A 58 -1.31 0.39 -9.25
CA ILE A 58 -2.04 1.58 -9.74
C ILE A 58 -3.09 1.19 -10.81
N PRO A 59 -2.77 0.34 -11.82
CA PRO A 59 -3.76 -0.06 -12.81
C PRO A 59 -5.01 -0.71 -12.20
N GLU A 60 -4.85 -1.55 -11.18
CA GLU A 60 -5.99 -2.19 -10.50
C GLU A 60 -6.86 -1.17 -9.74
N LEU A 61 -6.25 -0.19 -9.05
CA LEU A 61 -6.99 0.86 -8.35
C LEU A 61 -7.81 1.75 -9.30
N ASP A 62 -7.26 2.07 -10.47
CA ASP A 62 -7.95 2.86 -11.50
C ASP A 62 -9.11 2.08 -12.14
N LEU A 63 -8.91 0.79 -12.43
CA LEU A 63 -9.97 -0.07 -12.98
C LEU A 63 -11.18 -0.18 -12.06
N GLN A 64 -10.98 -0.10 -10.74
CA GLN A 64 -12.08 -0.11 -9.77
C GLN A 64 -12.78 1.24 -9.58
N SER A 65 -12.15 2.34 -10.01
CA SER A 65 -12.76 3.68 -9.95
C SER A 65 -13.81 3.93 -11.05
N VAL A 66 -13.93 3.02 -12.02
CA VAL A 66 -14.89 3.09 -13.15
C VAL A 66 -16.10 2.15 -12.96
N ARG A 67 -16.18 1.44 -11.82
CA ARG A 67 -17.33 0.59 -11.46
C ARG A 67 -18.27 1.28 -10.49
#